data_AF-A0A0U2R3K0-F1
#
_entry.id   AF-A0A0U2R3K0-F1
#
_cell.length_a   1.000
_cell.length_b   1.000
_cell.length_c   1.000
_cell.angle_alpha   90.00
_cell.angle_beta   90.00
_cell.angle_gamma   90.00
#
_symmetry.space_group_name_H-M   'P 1'
#
loop_
_entity.id
_entity.type
_entity.pdbx_description
1 polymer ?
#
loop_
_entity_poly.entity_id
_entity_poly.type
_entity_poly.pdbx_seq_one_letter_code
_entity_poly.pdbx_strand_id
1 'polypeptide(L)'
;MVEEMKLMKMIAASLVMLCSVWCVSAQDAAPTGALNERRVPLSEAATALDASGAVALEATLRTTALTGAPETPVTNVRMVIKNRSAVPYSFVSGAVTFYDAAGVRCGEGMFKADSLAADESFETDSPGLRIRCEAASWRLVASHLLPRIPPNTPITTLTRTPSNLIISIDGEDHPIQLDRPLTLTLGEKRRTIVVRSAP
;
A
#
# COMPACT_ATOMS: atom_id res chain seq x y z
N MET A 1 15.45 -3.85 57.80
CA MET A 1 14.36 -4.37 56.94
C MET A 1 13.52 -3.29 56.24
N VAL A 2 13.30 -2.10 56.83
CA VAL A 2 12.49 -1.04 56.19
C VAL A 2 13.26 -0.29 55.07
N GLU A 3 14.58 -0.15 55.19
CA GLU A 3 15.41 0.52 54.18
C GLU A 3 15.66 -0.31 52.91
N GLU A 4 15.92 -1.62 53.06
CA GLU A 4 16.10 -2.56 51.94
C GLU A 4 14.89 -2.58 51.00
N MET A 5 13.69 -2.50 51.57
CA MET A 5 12.45 -2.50 50.79
C MET A 5 12.20 -1.17 50.04
N LYS A 6 12.82 -0.05 50.46
CA LYS A 6 12.79 1.22 49.71
C LYS A 6 13.73 1.17 48.52
N LEU A 7 14.91 0.59 48.68
CA LEU A 7 15.89 0.47 47.59
C LEU A 7 15.37 -0.44 46.47
N MET A 8 14.77 -1.58 46.82
CA MET A 8 14.22 -2.52 45.83
C MET A 8 13.03 -1.95 45.06
N LYS A 9 12.21 -1.09 45.69
CA LYS A 9 11.11 -0.38 45.04
C LYS A 9 11.60 0.71 44.08
N MET A 10 12.67 1.44 44.44
CA MET A 10 13.23 2.46 43.55
C MET A 10 13.90 1.84 42.32
N ILE A 11 14.58 0.71 42.46
CA ILE A 11 15.20 -0.01 41.33
C ILE A 11 14.11 -0.59 40.40
N ALA A 12 13.03 -1.15 40.95
CA ALA A 12 11.92 -1.65 40.14
C ALA A 12 11.22 -0.53 39.36
N ALA A 13 11.02 0.64 39.98
CA ALA A 13 10.40 1.79 39.33
C ALA A 13 11.26 2.38 38.20
N SER A 14 12.58 2.46 38.39
CA SER A 14 13.50 2.93 37.33
C SER A 14 13.64 1.93 36.19
N LEU A 15 13.58 0.62 36.46
CA LEU A 15 13.58 -0.40 35.41
C LEU A 15 12.31 -0.34 34.55
N VAL A 16 11.14 -0.14 35.16
CA VAL A 16 9.86 0.02 34.44
C VAL A 16 9.87 1.31 33.59
N MET A 17 10.43 2.40 34.11
CA MET A 17 10.54 3.65 33.36
C MET A 17 11.50 3.50 32.16
N LEU A 18 12.64 2.82 32.32
CA LEU A 18 13.57 2.54 31.21
C LEU A 18 12.97 1.63 30.13
N CYS A 19 12.20 0.61 30.50
CA CYS A 19 11.51 -0.25 29.53
C CYS A 19 10.43 0.50 28.73
N SER A 20 9.76 1.50 29.34
CA SER A 20 8.72 2.27 28.65
C SER A 20 9.26 3.14 27.50
N VAL A 21 10.52 3.59 27.58
CA VAL A 21 11.17 4.40 26.54
C VAL A 21 11.47 3.59 25.28
N TRP A 22 11.67 2.27 25.40
CA TRP A 22 11.91 1.39 24.24
C TRP A 22 10.63 0.98 23.51
N CYS A 23 9.47 1.03 24.17
CA CYS A 23 8.19 0.75 23.51
C CYS A 23 7.69 1.91 22.62
N VAL A 24 8.20 3.14 22.83
CA VAL A 24 7.78 4.32 22.05
C VAL A 24 8.36 4.32 20.63
N SER A 25 9.51 3.69 20.40
CA SER A 25 10.12 3.58 19.05
C SER A 25 9.39 2.63 18.10
N ALA A 26 8.31 1.97 18.54
CA ALA A 26 7.50 1.07 17.74
C ALA A 26 6.18 1.69 17.24
N GLN A 27 5.87 2.93 17.63
CA GLN A 27 4.67 3.65 17.19
C GLN A 27 5.04 4.69 16.13
N ASP A 28 5.57 4.23 15.00
CA ASP A 28 5.54 5.05 13.80
C ASP A 28 4.08 5.28 13.41
N ALA A 29 3.76 6.55 13.19
CA ALA A 29 2.43 7.09 13.07
C ALA A 29 1.60 6.35 12.01
N ALA A 30 0.58 5.63 12.47
CA ALA A 30 -0.59 5.31 11.68
C ALA A 30 -1.65 6.41 11.88
N PRO A 31 -1.86 7.30 10.89
CA PRO A 31 -3.16 7.88 10.65
C PRO A 31 -3.80 7.11 9.49
N THR A 32 -4.74 6.24 9.83
CA THR A 32 -5.93 5.89 9.02
C THR A 32 -5.79 6.04 7.50
N GLY A 33 -5.41 4.94 6.81
CA GLY A 33 -5.72 4.75 5.38
C GLY A 33 -4.56 4.48 4.40
N ALA A 34 -3.30 4.36 4.82
CA ALA A 34 -2.15 4.21 3.90
C ALA A 34 -1.42 2.86 4.09
N LEU A 35 -1.48 2.05 3.04
CA LEU A 35 -0.91 0.71 2.91
C LEU A 35 0.63 0.77 2.79
N ASN A 36 1.35 0.09 3.70
CA ASN A 36 2.66 -0.59 3.52
C ASN A 36 3.88 0.09 2.82
N GLU A 37 3.81 1.32 2.33
CA GLU A 37 4.89 1.93 1.54
C GLU A 37 5.91 2.66 2.44
N ARG A 38 7.14 2.15 2.42
CA ARG A 38 8.21 2.52 3.35
C ARG A 38 8.91 3.82 2.94
N ARG A 39 9.18 4.66 3.95
CA ARG A 39 10.08 5.81 3.83
C ARG A 39 11.53 5.34 3.90
N VAL A 40 12.37 5.83 3.00
CA VAL A 40 13.77 5.43 2.89
C VAL A 40 14.71 6.65 2.82
N PRO A 41 15.99 6.51 3.17
CA PRO A 41 17.01 7.55 2.96
C PRO A 41 17.15 7.93 1.49
N LEU A 42 17.65 9.13 1.20
CA LEU A 42 17.83 9.62 -0.18
C LEU A 42 18.76 8.75 -1.05
N SER A 43 19.68 8.00 -0.44
CA SER A 43 20.61 7.09 -1.11
C SER A 43 20.03 5.71 -1.39
N GLU A 44 18.89 5.37 -0.80
CA GLU A 44 18.26 4.05 -0.92
C GLU A 44 17.13 4.09 -1.95
N ALA A 45 16.90 2.95 -2.61
CA ALA A 45 15.80 2.79 -3.55
C ALA A 45 14.46 2.73 -2.80
N ALA A 46 13.52 3.59 -3.17
CA ALA A 46 12.15 3.55 -2.65
C ALA A 46 11.32 2.52 -3.42
N THR A 47 10.43 1.80 -2.75
CA THR A 47 9.54 0.81 -3.39
C THR A 47 8.09 1.21 -3.23
N ALA A 48 7.29 0.95 -4.26
CA ALA A 48 5.84 1.09 -4.22
C ALA A 48 5.19 -0.27 -4.48
N LEU A 49 4.06 -0.50 -3.81
CA LEU A 49 3.39 -1.79 -3.78
C LEU A 49 2.17 -1.78 -4.70
N ASP A 50 1.76 -2.97 -5.16
CA ASP A 50 0.47 -3.15 -5.81
C ASP A 50 -0.66 -3.41 -4.80
N ALA A 51 -1.87 -3.61 -5.32
CA ALA A 51 -3.06 -3.90 -4.51
C ALA A 51 -2.97 -5.21 -3.70
N SER A 52 -2.05 -6.12 -4.05
CA SER A 52 -1.78 -7.35 -3.30
C SER A 52 -0.70 -7.18 -2.23
N GLY A 53 -0.04 -6.01 -2.19
CA GLY A 53 1.09 -5.73 -1.30
C GLY A 53 2.44 -6.22 -1.84
N ALA A 54 2.51 -6.69 -3.09
CA ALA A 54 3.76 -7.06 -3.73
C ALA A 54 4.47 -5.82 -4.29
N VAL A 55 5.81 -5.87 -4.38
CA VAL A 55 6.59 -4.75 -4.93
C VAL A 55 6.34 -4.64 -6.43
N ALA A 56 5.74 -3.53 -6.85
CA ALA A 56 5.43 -3.25 -8.24
C ALA A 56 6.48 -2.34 -8.87
N LEU A 57 6.87 -1.28 -8.17
CA LEU A 57 7.83 -0.29 -8.65
C LEU A 57 8.99 -0.13 -7.67
N GLU A 58 10.15 0.16 -8.23
CA GLU A 58 11.33 0.61 -7.50
C GLU A 58 11.81 1.91 -8.11
N ALA A 59 12.09 2.91 -7.29
CA ALA A 59 12.62 4.19 -7.73
C ALA A 59 13.97 4.46 -7.11
N THR A 60 14.88 5.02 -7.90
CA THR A 60 16.18 5.53 -7.43
C THR A 60 16.29 7.01 -7.73
N LEU A 61 16.74 7.77 -6.74
CA LEU A 61 16.95 9.20 -6.87
C LEU A 61 18.26 9.48 -7.63
N ARG A 62 18.22 10.40 -8.59
CA ARG A 62 19.42 10.87 -9.31
C ARG A 62 19.87 12.24 -8.85
N THR A 63 18.93 13.11 -8.47
CA THR A 63 19.26 14.41 -7.88
C THR A 63 19.77 14.24 -6.46
N THR A 64 21.05 14.52 -6.22
CA THR A 64 21.68 14.39 -4.89
C THR A 64 21.60 15.67 -4.06
N ALA A 65 21.47 16.83 -4.70
CA ALA A 65 21.34 18.12 -4.02
C ALA A 65 19.86 18.46 -3.77
N LEU A 66 19.32 18.04 -2.62
CA LEU A 66 17.94 18.30 -2.19
C LEU A 66 17.87 19.27 -0.99
N THR A 67 18.68 20.33 -1.02
CA THR A 67 18.73 21.39 0.00
C THR A 67 17.83 22.56 -0.41
N GLY A 68 16.52 22.37 -0.26
CA GLY A 68 15.53 23.42 -0.52
C GLY A 68 15.36 24.38 0.64
N ALA A 69 14.88 25.59 0.35
CA ALA A 69 14.45 26.58 1.35
C ALA A 69 13.11 27.21 0.93
N PRO A 70 12.39 27.89 1.84
CA PRO A 70 11.10 28.51 1.53
C PRO A 70 11.12 29.41 0.30
N GLU A 71 12.14 30.26 0.15
CA GLU A 71 12.27 31.21 -0.98
C GLU A 71 12.98 30.61 -2.21
N THR A 72 13.75 29.53 -2.03
CA THR A 72 14.51 28.87 -3.10
C THR A 72 14.21 27.37 -3.10
N PRO A 73 13.00 26.96 -3.53
CA PRO A 73 12.63 25.56 -3.55
C PRO A 73 13.39 24.78 -4.63
N VAL A 74 13.69 23.51 -4.37
CA VAL A 74 14.17 22.59 -5.42
C VAL A 74 12.97 22.12 -6.24
N THR A 75 13.02 22.33 -7.56
CA THR A 75 11.88 22.05 -8.46
C THR A 75 12.14 20.98 -9.53
N ASN A 76 13.39 20.58 -9.74
CA ASN A 76 13.80 19.64 -10.79
C ASN A 76 14.48 18.42 -10.16
N VAL A 77 13.65 17.52 -9.63
CA VAL A 77 14.12 16.27 -9.04
C VAL A 77 13.97 15.14 -10.03
N ARG A 78 15.12 14.60 -10.43
CA ARG A 78 15.26 13.50 -11.36
C ARG A 78 15.32 12.18 -10.61
N MET A 79 14.53 11.22 -11.07
CA MET A 79 14.50 9.86 -10.55
C MET A 79 14.34 8.85 -11.69
N VAL A 80 14.82 7.64 -11.46
CA VAL A 80 14.61 6.51 -12.36
C VAL A 80 13.65 5.56 -11.69
N ILE A 81 12.53 5.26 -12.36
CA ILE A 81 11.51 4.34 -11.88
C ILE A 81 11.57 3.08 -12.73
N LYS A 82 11.67 1.93 -12.09
CA LYS A 82 11.76 0.60 -12.69
C LYS A 82 10.52 -0.22 -12.31
N ASN A 83 9.96 -0.93 -13.28
CA ASN A 83 8.97 -1.96 -13.03
C ASN A 83 9.65 -3.22 -12.48
N ARG A 84 9.29 -3.62 -11.27
CA ARG A 84 9.74 -4.86 -10.62
C ARG A 84 8.70 -5.98 -10.67
N SER A 85 7.51 -5.68 -11.19
CA SER A 85 6.48 -6.68 -11.46
C SER A 85 6.83 -7.52 -12.69
N ALA A 86 6.33 -8.76 -12.72
CA ALA A 86 6.34 -9.60 -13.92
C ALA A 86 5.30 -9.14 -14.97
N VAL A 87 4.42 -8.19 -14.61
CA VAL A 87 3.33 -7.71 -15.45
C VAL A 87 3.73 -6.37 -16.11
N PRO A 88 3.60 -6.24 -17.43
CA PRO A 88 3.77 -4.95 -18.10
C PRO A 88 2.58 -4.03 -17.81
N TYR A 89 2.83 -2.74 -17.63
CA TYR A 89 1.79 -1.73 -17.40
C TYR A 89 1.55 -0.88 -18.65
N SER A 90 0.30 -0.60 -18.97
CA SER A 90 -0.14 0.34 -20.01
C SER A 90 -0.37 1.75 -19.49
N PHE A 91 -0.24 1.94 -18.18
CA PHE A 91 -0.18 3.26 -17.54
C PHE A 91 0.27 3.07 -16.10
N VAL A 92 1.21 3.90 -15.68
CA VAL A 92 1.72 3.96 -14.31
C VAL A 92 1.67 5.40 -13.85
N SER A 93 1.14 5.65 -12.66
CA SER A 93 1.28 6.96 -12.01
C SER A 93 1.30 6.84 -10.50
N GLY A 94 1.84 7.87 -9.86
CA GLY A 94 1.92 7.91 -8.41
C GLY A 94 2.55 9.20 -7.91
N ALA A 95 2.86 9.19 -6.63
CA ALA A 95 3.43 10.32 -5.92
C ALA A 95 4.82 9.99 -5.38
N VAL A 96 5.67 11.01 -5.36
CA VAL A 96 6.93 11.03 -4.63
C VAL A 96 6.82 12.08 -3.53
N THR A 97 7.19 11.70 -2.31
CA THR A 97 7.11 12.60 -1.15
C THR A 97 8.48 12.69 -0.47
N PHE A 98 8.91 13.90 -0.13
CA PHE A 98 10.17 14.19 0.56
C PHE A 98 9.90 14.69 1.98
N TYR A 99 10.80 14.32 2.89
CA TYR A 99 10.71 14.62 4.31
C TYR A 99 12.05 15.14 4.83
N ASP A 100 12.00 16.07 5.78
CA ASP A 100 13.19 16.52 6.52
C ASP A 100 13.68 15.46 7.53
N ALA A 101 14.72 15.80 8.30
CA ALA A 101 15.28 14.94 9.33
C ALA A 101 14.33 14.68 10.52
N ALA A 102 13.35 15.56 10.76
CA ALA A 102 12.30 15.37 11.76
C ALA A 102 11.12 14.56 11.22
N GLY A 103 11.16 14.19 9.93
CA GLY A 103 10.13 13.43 9.27
C GLY A 103 8.92 14.25 8.82
N VAL A 104 9.03 15.58 8.76
CA VAL A 104 7.98 16.48 8.30
C VAL A 104 7.99 16.52 6.77
N ARG A 105 6.80 16.36 6.16
CA ARG A 105 6.63 16.44 4.70
C ARG A 105 6.96 17.85 4.24
N CYS A 106 7.90 18.00 3.30
CA CYS A 106 8.36 19.31 2.82
C CYS A 106 8.40 19.44 1.29
N GLY A 107 8.01 18.39 0.57
CA GLY A 107 7.87 18.40 -0.88
C GLY A 107 7.08 17.18 -1.35
N GLU A 108 6.24 17.38 -2.36
CA GLU A 108 5.49 16.31 -3.01
C GLU A 108 5.38 16.60 -4.50
N GLY A 109 5.52 15.55 -5.31
CA GLY A 109 5.39 15.63 -6.75
C GLY A 109 4.79 14.34 -7.30
N MET A 110 4.44 14.37 -8.57
CA MET A 110 3.82 13.24 -9.25
C MET A 110 4.78 12.67 -10.30
N PHE A 111 4.65 11.38 -10.58
CA PHE A 111 5.27 10.74 -11.74
C PHE A 111 4.20 10.04 -12.58
N LYS A 112 4.48 9.90 -13.88
CA LYS A 112 3.64 9.14 -14.80
C LYS A 112 4.45 8.53 -15.95
N ALA A 113 4.00 7.38 -16.43
CA ALA A 113 4.47 6.75 -17.65
C ALA A 113 3.30 6.10 -18.39
N ASP A 114 3.22 6.29 -19.70
CA ASP A 114 2.15 5.74 -20.55
C ASP A 114 2.39 4.27 -20.90
N SER A 115 3.59 3.74 -20.70
CA SER A 115 3.88 2.32 -20.84
C SER A 115 5.13 1.97 -20.06
N LEU A 116 5.12 0.81 -19.41
CA LEU A 116 6.28 0.30 -18.70
C LEU A 116 6.28 -1.23 -18.69
N ALA A 117 7.10 -1.84 -19.54
CA ALA A 117 7.27 -3.28 -19.62
C ALA A 117 7.88 -3.85 -18.32
N ALA A 118 7.82 -5.17 -18.15
CA ALA A 118 8.48 -5.85 -17.05
C ALA A 118 9.99 -5.59 -17.10
N ASP A 119 10.59 -5.27 -15.96
CA ASP A 119 12.00 -4.87 -15.83
C ASP A 119 12.44 -3.61 -16.61
N GLU A 120 11.52 -2.91 -17.27
CA GLU A 120 11.81 -1.65 -17.92
C GLU A 120 11.93 -0.52 -16.90
N SER A 121 12.79 0.46 -17.19
CA SER A 121 12.94 1.66 -16.40
C SER A 121 12.79 2.91 -17.25
N PHE A 122 12.24 3.96 -16.67
CA PHE A 122 12.19 5.28 -17.29
C PHE A 122 12.76 6.33 -16.33
N GLU A 123 13.37 7.35 -16.90
CA GLU A 123 13.82 8.53 -16.16
C GLU A 123 12.74 9.60 -16.23
N THR A 124 12.45 10.22 -15.10
CA THR A 124 11.40 11.23 -15.01
C THR A 124 11.76 12.28 -13.99
N ASP A 125 11.29 13.50 -14.25
CA ASP A 125 11.20 14.54 -13.23
C ASP A 125 9.81 14.49 -12.59
N SER A 126 9.60 15.23 -11.50
CA SER A 126 8.30 15.31 -10.83
C SER A 126 7.64 16.69 -11.04
N PRO A 127 6.75 16.84 -12.03
CA PRO A 127 6.11 18.12 -12.30
C PRO A 127 5.38 18.66 -11.06
N GLY A 128 5.57 19.95 -10.80
CA GLY A 128 4.94 20.64 -9.66
C GLY A 128 5.64 20.42 -8.32
N LEU A 129 6.67 19.56 -8.25
CA LEU A 129 7.44 19.38 -7.02
C LEU A 129 8.14 20.68 -6.62
N ARG A 130 8.03 21.03 -5.34
CA ARG A 130 8.78 22.12 -4.70
C ARG A 130 9.23 21.67 -3.32
N ILE A 131 10.49 21.27 -3.18
CA ILE A 131 11.07 20.91 -1.89
C ILE A 131 11.54 22.20 -1.21
N ARG A 132 10.99 22.50 -0.03
CA ARG A 132 11.28 23.72 0.74
C ARG A 132 12.13 23.50 1.99
N CYS A 133 12.72 22.32 2.11
CA CYS A 133 13.57 21.93 3.23
C CYS A 133 14.83 21.19 2.75
N GLU A 134 15.75 20.93 3.69
CA GLU A 134 16.79 19.92 3.53
C GLU A 134 16.17 18.52 3.68
N ALA A 135 15.91 17.87 2.56
CA ALA A 135 15.31 16.55 2.57
C ALA A 135 16.33 15.51 3.08
N ALA A 136 15.89 14.63 3.99
CA ALA A 136 16.70 13.54 4.54
C ALA A 136 16.18 12.17 4.10
N SER A 137 14.89 12.07 3.79
CA SER A 137 14.25 10.83 3.40
C SER A 137 13.11 11.08 2.41
N TRP A 138 12.70 10.02 1.73
CA TRP A 138 11.68 10.08 0.70
C TRP A 138 10.85 8.81 0.64
N ARG A 139 9.72 8.88 -0.06
CA ARG A 139 8.78 7.78 -0.24
C ARG A 139 8.21 7.80 -1.66
N LEU A 140 8.03 6.62 -2.22
CA LEU A 140 7.34 6.39 -3.48
C LEU A 140 6.00 5.70 -3.20
N VAL A 141 4.94 6.15 -3.84
CA VAL A 141 3.59 5.55 -3.75
C VAL A 141 3.05 5.39 -5.15
N ALA A 142 2.54 4.20 -5.48
CA ALA A 142 1.90 3.95 -6.76
C ALA A 142 0.38 4.11 -6.60
N SER A 143 -0.19 5.10 -7.29
CA SER A 143 -1.63 5.37 -7.23
C SER A 143 -2.39 4.64 -8.34
N HIS A 144 -1.78 4.47 -9.51
CA HIS A 144 -2.36 3.73 -10.62
C HIS A 144 -1.31 2.83 -11.26
N LEU A 145 -1.62 1.55 -11.30
CA LEU A 145 -0.86 0.50 -11.97
C LEU A 145 -1.84 -0.23 -12.89
N LEU A 146 -1.97 0.23 -14.13
CA LEU A 146 -2.91 -0.37 -15.10
C LEU A 146 -2.18 -1.44 -15.92
N PRO A 147 -2.46 -2.74 -15.71
CA PRO A 147 -1.81 -3.81 -16.46
C PRO A 147 -2.14 -3.72 -17.95
N ARG A 148 -1.13 -3.97 -18.79
CA ARG A 148 -1.34 -4.15 -20.21
C ARG A 148 -1.87 -5.55 -20.47
N ILE A 149 -3.10 -5.64 -20.98
CA ILE A 149 -3.71 -6.90 -21.41
C ILE A 149 -3.38 -7.11 -22.89
N PRO A 150 -2.63 -8.16 -23.28
CA PRO A 150 -2.39 -8.46 -24.68
C PRO A 150 -3.71 -8.75 -25.40
N PRO A 151 -3.88 -8.28 -26.65
CA PRO A 151 -5.03 -8.66 -27.45
C PRO A 151 -5.09 -10.19 -27.59
N ASN A 152 -6.27 -10.77 -27.39
CA ASN A 152 -6.57 -12.22 -27.41
C ASN A 152 -6.11 -13.03 -26.19
N THR A 153 -5.61 -12.41 -25.13
CA THR A 153 -5.51 -13.12 -23.85
C THR A 153 -6.92 -13.28 -23.31
N PRO A 154 -7.39 -14.50 -22.98
CA PRO A 154 -8.65 -14.62 -22.26
C PRO A 154 -8.49 -13.79 -21.00
N ILE A 155 -9.31 -12.74 -20.85
CA ILE A 155 -9.40 -11.97 -19.63
C ILE A 155 -9.68 -13.02 -18.57
N THR A 156 -8.67 -13.33 -17.76
CA THR A 156 -8.96 -13.99 -16.49
C THR A 156 -9.69 -12.89 -15.76
N THR A 157 -11.02 -12.88 -15.88
CA THR A 157 -11.89 -12.17 -14.94
C THR A 157 -11.24 -12.38 -13.59
N LEU A 158 -11.06 -11.34 -12.76
CA LEU A 158 -10.82 -11.59 -11.34
C LEU A 158 -11.92 -12.55 -10.93
N THR A 159 -11.60 -13.84 -10.90
CA THR A 159 -12.56 -14.88 -10.64
C THR A 159 -12.68 -14.74 -9.15
N ARG A 160 -13.60 -13.87 -8.73
CA ARG A 160 -14.32 -14.08 -7.48
C ARG A 160 -14.64 -15.54 -7.55
N THR A 161 -13.96 -16.34 -6.73
CA THR A 161 -14.12 -17.80 -6.73
C THR A 161 -15.63 -18.01 -6.72
N PRO A 162 -16.22 -18.62 -7.76
CA PRO A 162 -17.65 -18.85 -7.74
C PRO A 162 -17.88 -19.67 -6.48
N SER A 163 -18.47 -19.04 -5.47
CA SER A 163 -18.81 -19.74 -4.26
C SER A 163 -19.90 -20.68 -4.73
N ASN A 164 -19.60 -21.98 -4.75
CA ASN A 164 -20.61 -22.99 -4.95
C ASN A 164 -21.53 -22.87 -3.73
N LEU A 165 -22.61 -22.11 -3.88
CA LEU A 165 -23.59 -21.92 -2.83
C LEU A 165 -24.43 -23.19 -2.79
N ILE A 166 -24.44 -23.86 -1.65
CA ILE A 166 -25.30 -25.02 -1.40
C ILE A 166 -26.25 -24.61 -0.28
N ILE A 167 -27.54 -24.86 -0.46
CA ILE A 167 -28.51 -24.80 0.63
C ILE A 167 -28.78 -26.22 1.10
N SER A 168 -28.63 -26.47 2.39
CA SER A 168 -29.00 -27.75 3.01
C SER A 168 -30.34 -27.59 3.70
N ILE A 169 -31.31 -28.43 3.36
CA ILE A 169 -32.65 -28.45 3.96
C ILE A 169 -32.93 -29.87 4.41
N ASP A 170 -33.19 -30.07 5.70
CA ASP A 170 -33.47 -31.39 6.29
C ASP A 170 -32.42 -32.48 5.97
N GLY A 171 -31.18 -32.07 5.70
CA GLY A 171 -30.06 -32.96 5.34
C GLY A 171 -29.91 -33.25 3.83
N GLU A 172 -30.75 -32.67 2.97
CA GLU A 172 -30.60 -32.73 1.52
C GLU A 172 -29.93 -31.46 0.99
N ASP A 173 -28.85 -31.64 0.23
CA ASP A 173 -28.04 -30.56 -0.31
C ASP A 173 -28.49 -30.17 -1.72
N HIS A 174 -28.89 -28.91 -1.89
CA HIS A 174 -29.30 -28.37 -3.18
C HIS A 174 -28.33 -27.27 -3.67
N PRO A 175 -27.71 -27.42 -4.85
CA PRO A 175 -26.83 -26.40 -5.40
C PRO A 175 -27.66 -25.19 -5.86
N ILE A 176 -27.18 -23.99 -5.50
CA ILE A 176 -27.77 -22.71 -5.87
C ILE A 176 -26.84 -21.97 -6.83
N GLN A 177 -27.44 -21.36 -7.84
CA GLN A 177 -26.77 -20.40 -8.73
C GLN A 177 -27.38 -19.02 -8.50
N LEU A 178 -26.56 -17.98 -8.56
CA LEU A 178 -27.05 -16.60 -8.54
C LEU A 178 -28.00 -16.37 -9.72
N ASP A 179 -29.08 -15.63 -9.47
CA ASP A 179 -30.11 -15.23 -10.45
C ASP A 179 -30.87 -16.38 -11.14
N ARG A 180 -30.64 -17.63 -10.72
CA ARG A 180 -31.39 -18.79 -11.21
C ARG A 180 -32.39 -19.27 -10.17
N PRO A 181 -33.70 -19.31 -10.48
CA PRO A 181 -34.70 -19.76 -9.53
C PRO A 181 -34.57 -21.27 -9.27
N LEU A 182 -34.47 -21.63 -7.99
CA LEU A 182 -34.57 -23.01 -7.51
C LEU A 182 -35.97 -23.23 -6.94
N THR A 183 -36.66 -24.29 -7.37
CA THR A 183 -37.99 -24.62 -6.86
C THR A 183 -37.91 -25.85 -5.98
N LEU A 184 -38.23 -25.69 -4.69
CA LEU A 184 -38.22 -26.76 -3.69
C LEU A 184 -39.62 -26.98 -3.12
N THR A 185 -39.91 -28.19 -2.69
CA THR A 185 -41.15 -28.53 -1.99
C THR A 185 -40.83 -28.58 -0.51
N LEU A 186 -41.34 -27.62 0.27
CA LEU A 186 -41.11 -27.51 1.70
C LEU A 186 -42.41 -27.87 2.42
N GLY A 187 -42.47 -29.06 3.02
CA GLY A 187 -43.71 -29.64 3.54
C GLY A 187 -44.74 -29.83 2.42
N GLU A 188 -45.95 -29.28 2.60
CA GLU A 188 -47.04 -29.38 1.62
C GLU A 188 -47.05 -28.27 0.54
N LYS A 189 -46.11 -27.31 0.59
CA LYS A 189 -46.12 -26.13 -0.29
C LYS A 189 -44.83 -26.01 -1.10
N ARG A 190 -45.00 -25.78 -2.40
CA ARG A 190 -43.90 -25.48 -3.33
C ARG A 190 -43.45 -24.03 -3.17
N ARG A 191 -42.14 -23.81 -3.00
CA ARG A 191 -41.52 -22.49 -2.81
C ARG A 191 -40.40 -22.29 -3.83
N THR A 192 -40.25 -21.06 -4.30
CA THR A 192 -39.20 -20.68 -5.24
C THR A 192 -38.21 -19.77 -4.52
N ILE A 193 -36.93 -20.15 -4.55
CA ILE A 193 -35.82 -19.43 -3.94
C ILE A 193 -35.01 -18.79 -5.07
N VAL A 194 -34.77 -17.49 -4.97
CA VAL A 194 -33.92 -16.72 -5.90
C VAL A 194 -32.89 -15.98 -5.07
N VAL A 195 -31.62 -16.31 -5.26
CA VAL A 195 -30.50 -15.63 -4.59
C VAL A 195 -29.97 -14.53 -5.49
N ARG A 196 -29.86 -13.32 -4.91
CA ARG A 196 -29.35 -12.12 -5.58
C ARG A 196 -28.19 -11.55 -4.78
N SER A 197 -27.29 -10.85 -5.45
CA SER A 197 -26.25 -10.07 -4.78
C SER A 197 -26.88 -8.91 -4.01
N ALA A 198 -26.46 -8.71 -2.76
CA ALA A 198 -26.74 -7.48 -2.02
C ALA A 198 -25.97 -6.30 -2.66
N PRO A 199 -26.55 -5.08 -2.66
CA PRO A 199 -25.91 -3.88 -3.20
C PRO A 199 -24.68 -3.45 -2.39
#